data_AF-A0A6A6JBW1-F1
#
_entry.id   AF-A0A6A6JBW1-F1
#
_cell.length_a   1.000
_cell.length_b   1.000
_cell.length_c   1.000
_cell.angle_alpha   90.00
_cell.angle_beta   90.00
_cell.angle_gamma   90.00
#
_symmetry.space_group_name_H-M   'P 1'
#
loop_
_entity.id
_entity.type
_entity.pdbx_description
1 polymer ?
#
loop_
_entity_poly.entity_id
_entity_poly.type
_entity_poly.pdbx_seq_one_letter_code
_entity_poly.pdbx_strand_id
1 'polypeptide(L)'
;MQISMDSQDDSDSPESIEDTSDSQGSIEEVPERWRYLELCCQICGVSFNIIEGYNGHRISADEMRACTTAQFLVSKRLLWDPVWHPDPDDEQFEGGEHFLSGLSDRVPEVNHRHRPDLWPRRQGIPHVPTSNYLWSRESADVVCMPFHPYCLEVYKRASLRRFDTLGIGPLTDWYRLENSIRGFFSFPRHLAVWRGRGDTWQHHSGDEWLAANPCFIPSLPPLLESCKFPETTVPDSPGNTRLNDSPPHNVFSRLPIELHLEILSYLGGLDVANLVQSSRTFWLLPPSFFYGRLLQEMPWLWEAWCDLPYSFWATTTSAEQEAVSRYWERQRSDLADWRIPVLPAYLLPKTEVDWRRLFISISRNLREIKGLRNRARIWADCEYILDRIE
;
A
#
# COMPACT_ATOMS: atom_id res chain seq x y z
N MET A 1 -76.77 19.05 -4.68
CA MET A 1 -76.02 17.77 -4.59
C MET A 1 -74.81 18.00 -3.68
N GLN A 2 -74.75 17.56 -2.41
CA GLN A 2 -75.60 16.54 -1.72
C GLN A 2 -75.44 15.16 -2.39
N ILE A 3 -75.16 14.01 -1.75
CA ILE A 3 -75.30 13.49 -0.36
C ILE A 3 -74.03 12.61 -0.07
N SER A 4 -73.35 12.47 1.09
CA SER A 4 -73.54 12.80 2.54
C SER A 4 -73.98 11.61 3.43
N MET A 5 -73.40 11.47 4.65
CA MET A 5 -73.70 10.45 5.70
C MET A 5 -73.18 9.01 5.35
N ASP A 6 -72.37 8.33 6.18
CA ASP A 6 -72.65 7.53 7.41
C ASP A 6 -72.90 6.04 7.07
N SER A 7 -72.65 4.99 7.90
CA SER A 7 -72.09 4.83 9.25
C SER A 7 -71.66 3.35 9.50
N GLN A 8 -71.13 3.06 10.71
CA GLN A 8 -70.95 1.74 11.36
C GLN A 8 -69.79 0.85 10.86
N ASP A 9 -68.93 0.22 11.67
CA ASP A 9 -68.89 -0.16 13.12
C ASP A 9 -69.57 -1.50 13.47
N ASP A 10 -68.74 -2.53 13.72
CA ASP A 10 -68.97 -3.87 14.32
C ASP A 10 -67.55 -4.49 14.51
N SER A 11 -66.98 -4.56 15.71
CA SER A 11 -67.12 -5.62 16.74
C SER A 11 -66.43 -6.96 16.43
N ASP A 12 -65.21 -7.19 16.95
CA ASP A 12 -64.96 -8.17 18.04
C ASP A 12 -63.46 -8.44 18.31
N SER A 13 -63.16 -8.67 19.60
CA SER A 13 -61.93 -9.26 20.15
C SER A 13 -62.36 -10.48 20.99
N PRO A 14 -61.59 -11.58 21.08
CA PRO A 14 -60.43 -11.60 21.99
C PRO A 14 -59.29 -12.59 21.63
N GLU A 15 -58.29 -12.63 22.53
CA GLU A 15 -57.47 -13.81 22.94
C GLU A 15 -56.90 -14.74 21.83
N SER A 16 -55.63 -14.61 21.43
CA SER A 16 -54.38 -14.94 22.14
C SER A 16 -53.85 -16.37 21.86
N ILE A 17 -52.56 -16.47 21.53
CA ILE A 17 -51.59 -17.52 21.96
C ILE A 17 -50.23 -17.13 21.38
N GLU A 18 -49.15 -17.53 22.07
CA GLU A 18 -47.76 -17.25 21.71
C GLU A 18 -47.27 -18.18 20.57
N ASP A 19 -46.36 -17.69 19.74
CA ASP A 19 -45.31 -18.57 19.19
C ASP A 19 -43.99 -17.79 19.03
N THR A 20 -42.88 -18.43 19.34
CA THR A 20 -41.54 -17.81 19.39
C THR A 20 -40.57 -18.56 18.49
N SER A 21 -40.10 -17.94 17.42
CA SER A 21 -39.04 -18.50 16.58
C SER A 21 -38.12 -17.45 15.96
N ASP A 22 -36.83 -17.61 16.28
CA ASP A 22 -35.62 -17.01 15.70
C ASP A 22 -35.75 -16.10 14.47
N SER A 23 -35.43 -14.82 14.69
CA SER A 23 -35.03 -13.90 13.62
C SER A 23 -33.60 -14.21 13.16
N GLN A 24 -33.41 -15.28 12.38
CA GLN A 24 -32.14 -15.51 11.69
C GLN A 24 -31.90 -14.40 10.67
N GLY A 25 -30.72 -13.78 10.72
CA GLY A 25 -30.38 -12.63 9.87
C GLY A 25 -30.41 -13.01 8.39
N SER A 26 -31.04 -12.17 7.56
CA SER A 26 -31.06 -12.34 6.10
C SER A 26 -29.65 -12.21 5.53
N ILE A 27 -29.05 -13.35 5.19
CA ILE A 27 -27.81 -13.41 4.40
C ILE A 27 -28.11 -12.75 3.06
N GLU A 28 -27.36 -11.71 2.68
CA GLU A 28 -27.50 -11.07 1.38
C GLU A 28 -27.28 -12.10 0.26
N GLU A 29 -28.26 -12.23 -0.64
CA GLU A 29 -28.15 -13.20 -1.73
C GLU A 29 -27.12 -12.74 -2.76
N VAL A 30 -25.94 -13.38 -2.70
CA VAL A 30 -24.93 -13.34 -3.75
C VAL A 30 -25.60 -13.63 -5.11
N PRO A 31 -25.63 -12.65 -6.05
CA PRO A 31 -26.41 -12.80 -7.28
C PRO A 31 -26.00 -14.04 -8.08
N GLU A 32 -26.99 -14.74 -8.67
CA GLU A 32 -26.81 -16.09 -9.23
C GLU A 32 -25.63 -16.23 -10.21
N ARG A 33 -25.33 -15.17 -10.98
CA ARG A 33 -24.17 -15.12 -11.89
C ARG A 33 -22.82 -15.37 -11.18
N TRP A 34 -22.67 -14.89 -9.95
CA TRP A 34 -21.46 -15.10 -9.14
C TRP A 34 -21.42 -16.50 -8.54
N ARG A 35 -22.54 -17.00 -8.00
CA ARG A 35 -22.69 -18.40 -7.55
C ARG A 35 -22.31 -19.38 -8.68
N TYR A 36 -22.70 -19.09 -9.92
CA TYR A 36 -22.36 -19.90 -11.10
C TYR A 36 -20.85 -19.91 -11.42
N LEU A 37 -20.19 -18.75 -11.29
CA LEU A 37 -18.74 -18.63 -11.53
C LEU A 37 -17.91 -19.34 -10.45
N GLU A 38 -18.32 -19.27 -9.17
CA GLU A 38 -17.69 -20.05 -8.09
C GLU A 38 -17.88 -21.56 -8.28
N LEU A 39 -19.11 -22.00 -8.61
CA LEU A 39 -19.38 -23.43 -8.86
C LEU A 39 -18.54 -23.99 -10.03
N CYS A 40 -18.41 -23.24 -11.13
CA CYS A 40 -17.59 -23.67 -12.27
C CYS A 40 -16.09 -23.79 -11.90
N CYS A 41 -15.57 -22.92 -11.03
CA CYS A 41 -14.21 -23.02 -10.51
C CYS A 41 -14.00 -24.24 -9.61
N GLN A 42 -14.99 -24.61 -8.77
CA GLN A 42 -14.88 -25.76 -7.86
C GLN A 42 -15.09 -27.12 -8.54
N ILE A 43 -16.01 -27.22 -9.52
CA ILE A 43 -16.43 -28.52 -10.07
C ILE A 43 -15.49 -29.03 -11.16
N CYS A 44 -14.88 -28.15 -11.96
CA CYS A 44 -14.22 -28.58 -13.20
C CYS A 44 -12.73 -28.89 -13.08
N GLY A 45 -12.00 -28.33 -12.11
CA GLY A 45 -10.54 -28.39 -12.04
C GLY A 45 -9.81 -27.68 -13.21
N VAL A 46 -10.56 -27.05 -14.12
CA VAL A 46 -10.06 -26.26 -15.24
C VAL A 46 -9.95 -24.80 -14.81
N SER A 47 -8.72 -24.28 -14.75
CA SER A 47 -8.48 -22.86 -14.49
C SER A 47 -8.87 -22.03 -15.72
N PHE A 48 -10.11 -21.54 -15.75
CA PHE A 48 -10.49 -20.46 -16.66
C PHE A 48 -9.67 -19.20 -16.32
N ASN A 49 -8.99 -18.64 -17.33
CA ASN A 49 -8.22 -17.40 -17.19
C ASN A 49 -9.15 -16.19 -17.15
N ILE A 50 -9.92 -16.06 -16.06
CA ILE A 50 -10.74 -14.88 -15.78
C ILE A 50 -9.79 -13.73 -15.43
N ILE A 51 -9.72 -12.72 -16.30
CA ILE A 51 -8.88 -11.52 -16.12
C ILE A 51 -9.65 -10.32 -15.56
N GLU A 52 -10.92 -10.52 -15.18
CA GLU A 52 -11.80 -9.48 -14.61
C GLU A 52 -11.56 -9.22 -13.12
N GLY A 53 -10.84 -10.10 -12.41
CA GLY A 53 -10.49 -9.94 -10.99
C GLY A 53 -9.42 -10.93 -10.52
N TYR A 54 -8.72 -10.64 -9.41
CA TYR A 54 -7.77 -11.57 -8.81
C TYR A 54 -8.48 -12.68 -8.00
N ASN A 55 -7.84 -13.85 -7.89
CA ASN A 55 -8.39 -14.99 -7.18
C ASN A 55 -8.16 -14.88 -5.66
N GLY A 56 -9.24 -14.87 -4.86
CA GLY A 56 -9.20 -14.72 -3.40
C GLY A 56 -8.47 -15.84 -2.63
N HIS A 57 -8.28 -17.02 -3.22
CA HIS A 57 -7.43 -18.07 -2.62
C HIS A 57 -5.93 -17.76 -2.73
N ARG A 58 -5.54 -16.77 -3.54
CA ARG A 58 -4.14 -16.37 -3.74
C ARG A 58 -3.81 -15.05 -3.06
N ILE A 59 -4.74 -14.14 -2.91
CA ILE A 59 -4.57 -12.87 -2.21
C ILE A 59 -5.81 -12.56 -1.36
N SER A 60 -5.62 -12.19 -0.09
CA SER A 60 -6.76 -11.90 0.80
C SER A 60 -7.33 -10.49 0.60
N ALA A 61 -8.55 -10.25 1.08
CA ALA A 61 -9.14 -8.91 1.13
C ALA A 61 -8.29 -7.92 1.96
N ASP A 62 -7.66 -8.40 3.04
CA ASP A 62 -6.75 -7.59 3.87
C ASP A 62 -5.46 -7.22 3.13
N GLU A 63 -4.88 -8.18 2.38
CA GLU A 63 -3.76 -7.88 1.49
C GLU A 63 -4.18 -6.87 0.41
N MET A 64 -5.41 -6.92 -0.09
CA MET A 64 -5.99 -5.97 -1.06
C MET A 64 -6.61 -4.72 -0.43
N ARG A 65 -6.41 -4.43 0.87
CA ARG A 65 -7.05 -3.28 1.54
C ARG A 65 -6.77 -1.97 0.79
N ALA A 66 -7.83 -1.26 0.44
CA ALA A 66 -7.83 -0.01 -0.32
C ALA A 66 -7.22 -0.08 -1.73
N CYS A 67 -7.05 -1.26 -2.35
CA CYS A 67 -6.36 -1.45 -3.64
C CYS A 67 -6.98 -0.69 -4.85
N THR A 68 -8.21 -0.20 -4.74
CA THR A 68 -8.88 0.63 -5.76
C THR A 68 -9.02 2.11 -5.35
N THR A 69 -8.65 2.45 -4.12
CA THR A 69 -8.70 3.82 -3.59
C THR A 69 -7.63 4.69 -4.22
N ALA A 70 -8.07 5.67 -4.98
CA ALA A 70 -7.24 6.68 -5.62
C ALA A 70 -7.38 8.05 -4.93
N GLN A 71 -6.35 8.86 -5.09
CA GLN A 71 -6.26 10.25 -4.72
C GLN A 71 -5.55 11.01 -5.84
N PHE A 72 -5.70 12.32 -5.87
CA PHE A 72 -5.23 13.16 -6.95
C PHE A 72 -4.44 14.35 -6.39
N LEU A 73 -3.33 14.68 -7.02
CA LEU A 73 -2.53 15.87 -6.68
C LEU A 73 -3.03 17.04 -7.51
N VAL A 74 -3.61 18.02 -6.83
CA VAL A 74 -4.35 19.14 -7.41
C VAL A 74 -3.47 20.39 -7.33
N SER A 75 -3.29 21.09 -8.46
CA SER A 75 -2.63 22.40 -8.43
C SER A 75 -3.57 23.43 -7.81
N LYS A 76 -3.07 24.27 -6.90
CA LYS A 76 -3.83 25.40 -6.35
C LYS A 76 -4.23 26.42 -7.43
N ARG A 77 -3.60 26.38 -8.60
CA ARG A 77 -3.98 27.12 -9.82
C ARG A 77 -5.38 26.75 -10.34
N LEU A 78 -5.97 25.64 -9.88
CA LEU A 78 -7.35 25.22 -10.16
C LEU A 78 -8.38 25.71 -9.13
N LEU A 79 -7.95 26.34 -8.03
CA LEU A 79 -8.87 26.93 -7.06
C LEU A 79 -9.53 28.19 -7.63
N TRP A 80 -10.83 28.35 -7.38
CA TRP A 80 -11.56 29.57 -7.71
C TRP A 80 -11.16 30.74 -6.78
N ASP A 81 -10.93 30.43 -5.50
CA ASP A 81 -10.39 31.38 -4.53
C ASP A 81 -8.85 31.31 -4.54
N PRO A 82 -8.13 32.42 -4.79
CA PRO A 82 -6.67 32.45 -4.70
C PRO A 82 -6.13 32.33 -3.27
N VAL A 83 -6.99 32.43 -2.24
CA VAL A 83 -6.60 32.25 -0.83
C VAL A 83 -6.59 30.77 -0.47
N TRP A 84 -5.41 30.24 -0.14
CA TRP A 84 -5.30 28.90 0.46
C TRP A 84 -5.84 28.90 1.88
N HIS A 85 -6.77 27.99 2.16
CA HIS A 85 -7.35 27.75 3.48
C HIS A 85 -6.89 26.37 3.95
N PRO A 86 -5.88 26.25 4.86
CA PRO A 86 -5.38 24.95 5.30
C PRO A 86 -6.48 24.11 5.97
N ASP A 87 -6.66 22.88 5.51
CA ASP A 87 -7.49 21.88 6.17
C ASP A 87 -6.68 21.23 7.32
N PRO A 88 -7.29 20.72 8.41
CA PRO A 88 -6.53 20.11 9.52
C PRO A 88 -5.83 18.80 9.13
N ASP A 89 -6.20 18.20 8.00
CA ASP A 89 -5.64 16.99 7.38
C ASP A 89 -4.71 17.29 6.17
N ASP A 90 -4.26 18.54 6.02
CA ASP A 90 -3.15 18.95 5.17
C ASP A 90 -1.85 18.18 5.52
N GLU A 91 -1.23 17.52 4.54
CA GLU A 91 0.16 17.07 4.63
C GLU A 91 1.13 18.26 4.62
N GLN A 92 2.32 18.12 5.22
CA GLN A 92 3.30 19.22 5.37
C GLN A 92 3.67 19.91 4.03
N PHE A 93 3.68 19.18 2.92
CA PHE A 93 4.00 19.72 1.60
C PHE A 93 2.86 20.56 0.99
N GLU A 94 1.63 20.46 1.51
CA GLU A 94 0.45 21.13 0.98
C GLU A 94 0.46 22.65 1.24
N GLY A 95 1.44 23.16 1.97
CA GLY A 95 1.77 24.59 1.97
C GLY A 95 2.25 25.12 0.60
N GLY A 96 2.69 24.25 -0.32
CA GLY A 96 3.25 24.61 -1.63
C GLY A 96 2.21 24.91 -2.74
N GLU A 97 2.62 24.73 -4.01
CA GLU A 97 1.76 24.93 -5.20
C GLU A 97 0.59 23.93 -5.32
N HIS A 98 0.64 22.79 -4.63
CA HIS A 98 -0.27 21.66 -4.83
C HIS A 98 -0.80 21.15 -3.50
N PHE A 99 -1.96 20.51 -3.54
CA PHE A 99 -2.65 19.90 -2.40
C PHE A 99 -3.30 18.57 -2.81
N LEU A 100 -3.66 17.74 -1.83
CA LEU A 100 -4.32 16.45 -2.08
C LEU A 100 -5.83 16.61 -2.19
N SER A 101 -6.43 15.89 -3.13
CA SER A 101 -7.88 15.72 -3.19
C SER A 101 -8.41 14.87 -2.03
N GLY A 102 -9.74 14.83 -1.90
CA GLY A 102 -10.41 13.68 -1.26
C GLY A 102 -10.12 12.36 -1.97
N LEU A 103 -10.53 11.26 -1.36
CA LEU A 103 -10.37 9.89 -1.86
C LEU A 103 -11.51 9.51 -2.80
N SER A 104 -11.23 8.60 -3.74
CA SER A 104 -12.24 7.95 -4.59
C SER A 104 -11.94 6.46 -4.71
N ASP A 105 -12.88 5.60 -4.32
CA ASP A 105 -12.67 4.14 -4.30
C ASP A 105 -12.86 3.46 -5.67
N ARG A 106 -13.27 4.23 -6.69
CA ARG A 106 -13.43 3.79 -8.09
C ARG A 106 -13.14 4.94 -9.05
N VAL A 107 -12.00 4.87 -9.74
CA VAL A 107 -11.72 5.79 -10.86
C VAL A 107 -12.45 5.29 -12.11
N PRO A 108 -13.34 6.09 -12.74
CA PRO A 108 -14.01 5.69 -13.99
C PRO A 108 -13.03 5.67 -15.17
N GLU A 109 -13.33 4.88 -16.20
CA GLU A 109 -12.55 4.85 -17.43
C GLU A 109 -12.46 6.24 -18.09
N VAL A 110 -11.31 6.56 -18.67
CA VAL A 110 -10.98 7.89 -19.24
C VAL A 110 -11.94 8.34 -20.34
N ASN A 111 -12.64 7.41 -20.98
CA ASN A 111 -13.62 7.69 -22.05
C ASN A 111 -15.03 8.04 -21.54
N HIS A 112 -15.30 7.90 -20.25
CA HIS A 112 -16.59 8.30 -19.67
C HIS A 112 -16.66 9.82 -19.41
N ARG A 113 -17.87 10.38 -19.49
CA ARG A 113 -18.15 11.76 -19.05
C ARG A 113 -18.14 11.92 -17.53
N HIS A 114 -18.01 10.82 -16.79
CA HIS A 114 -17.99 10.78 -15.35
C HIS A 114 -16.55 11.00 -14.86
N ARG A 115 -16.39 11.92 -13.92
CA ARG A 115 -15.13 12.14 -13.18
C ARG A 115 -15.17 11.28 -11.90
N PRO A 116 -14.02 10.97 -11.27
CA PRO A 116 -14.02 10.38 -9.94
C PRO A 116 -14.74 11.33 -8.96
N ASP A 117 -15.77 10.82 -8.27
CA ASP A 117 -16.39 11.50 -7.15
C ASP A 117 -15.44 11.46 -5.95
N LEU A 118 -15.25 12.59 -5.28
CA LEU A 118 -14.26 12.76 -4.22
C LEU A 118 -14.92 12.90 -2.85
N TRP A 119 -14.41 12.16 -1.87
CA TRP A 119 -14.81 12.28 -0.47
C TRP A 119 -13.60 12.17 0.49
N PRO A 120 -13.44 13.07 1.48
CA PRO A 120 -14.22 14.30 1.69
C PRO A 120 -13.92 15.37 0.62
N ARG A 121 -14.79 16.38 0.50
CA ARG A 121 -14.64 17.45 -0.50
C ARG A 121 -13.69 18.56 -0.05
N ARG A 122 -12.38 18.28 -0.05
CA ARG A 122 -11.35 19.28 0.28
C ARG A 122 -11.44 20.50 -0.63
N GLN A 123 -11.29 21.69 -0.05
CA GLN A 123 -11.45 23.00 -0.71
C GLN A 123 -12.77 23.13 -1.52
N GLY A 124 -13.82 22.41 -1.13
CA GLY A 124 -15.13 22.41 -1.80
C GLY A 124 -15.18 21.67 -3.15
N ILE A 125 -14.08 21.06 -3.61
CA ILE A 125 -14.02 20.40 -4.93
C ILE A 125 -14.69 19.01 -4.87
N PRO A 126 -15.75 18.75 -5.66
CA PRO A 126 -16.42 17.44 -5.68
C PRO A 126 -15.79 16.43 -6.65
N HIS A 127 -15.07 16.91 -7.66
CA HIS A 127 -14.44 16.10 -8.72
C HIS A 127 -13.26 16.85 -9.35
N VAL A 128 -12.27 16.12 -9.86
CA VAL A 128 -11.10 16.71 -10.53
C VAL A 128 -10.99 16.30 -12.00
N PRO A 129 -10.39 17.13 -12.88
CA PRO A 129 -9.84 16.66 -14.15
C PRO A 129 -8.62 15.76 -13.85
N THR A 130 -8.53 14.58 -14.47
CA THR A 130 -7.40 13.67 -14.26
C THR A 130 -7.09 12.87 -15.53
N SER A 131 -5.84 12.45 -15.67
CA SER A 131 -5.39 11.53 -16.72
C SER A 131 -4.06 10.87 -16.33
N ASN A 132 -3.84 9.66 -16.83
CA ASN A 132 -2.54 8.97 -16.75
C ASN A 132 -1.48 9.54 -17.72
N TYR A 133 -1.87 10.44 -18.63
CA TYR A 133 -0.97 11.20 -19.51
C TYR A 133 -1.65 12.45 -20.10
N LEU A 134 -0.87 13.49 -20.35
CA LEU A 134 -1.30 14.72 -21.00
C LEU A 134 -1.37 14.58 -22.52
N TRP A 135 -2.42 15.14 -23.11
CA TRP A 135 -2.57 15.28 -24.57
C TRP A 135 -1.87 16.53 -25.11
N SER A 136 -1.70 17.58 -24.29
CA SER A 136 -0.92 18.78 -24.60
C SER A 136 -0.13 19.26 -23.37
N ARG A 137 0.99 19.94 -23.57
CA ARG A 137 1.75 20.56 -22.46
C ARG A 137 0.97 21.67 -21.75
N GLU A 138 0.10 22.36 -22.46
CA GLU A 138 -0.82 23.36 -21.91
C GLU A 138 -1.81 22.75 -20.90
N SER A 139 -2.03 21.43 -20.94
CA SER A 139 -2.87 20.72 -19.97
C SER A 139 -2.18 20.48 -18.62
N ALA A 140 -0.88 20.74 -18.47
CA ALA A 140 -0.08 20.27 -17.34
C ALA A 140 -0.50 20.87 -15.97
N ASP A 141 -0.85 22.16 -15.93
CA ASP A 141 -1.32 22.83 -14.69
C ASP A 141 -2.82 22.59 -14.41
N VAL A 142 -3.55 21.91 -15.32
CA VAL A 142 -5.01 21.74 -15.24
C VAL A 142 -5.50 20.28 -15.24
N VAL A 143 -4.58 19.31 -15.14
CA VAL A 143 -4.90 17.87 -15.02
C VAL A 143 -4.22 17.31 -13.78
N CYS A 144 -5.01 16.84 -12.82
CA CYS A 144 -4.53 16.35 -11.55
C CYS A 144 -3.93 14.94 -11.69
N MET A 145 -2.74 14.72 -11.16
CA MET A 145 -2.04 13.43 -11.22
C MET A 145 -2.78 12.36 -10.40
N PRO A 146 -3.17 11.22 -10.98
CA PRO A 146 -3.75 10.10 -10.25
C PRO A 146 -2.68 9.22 -9.59
N PHE A 147 -2.94 8.77 -8.37
CA PHE A 147 -2.17 7.72 -7.67
C PHE A 147 -3.03 7.07 -6.59
N HIS A 148 -2.57 5.95 -6.05
CA HIS A 148 -3.10 5.45 -4.79
C HIS A 148 -2.37 6.12 -3.61
N PRO A 149 -3.03 6.47 -2.50
CA PRO A 149 -2.38 7.11 -1.35
C PRO A 149 -1.14 6.36 -0.82
N TYR A 150 -1.20 5.03 -0.77
CA TYR A 150 -0.06 4.19 -0.35
C TYR A 150 1.07 4.11 -1.40
N CYS A 151 0.87 4.55 -2.65
CA CYS A 151 1.97 4.81 -3.58
C CYS A 151 2.66 6.14 -3.26
N LEU A 152 1.92 7.18 -2.85
CA LEU A 152 2.50 8.45 -2.38
C LEU A 152 3.31 8.24 -1.09
N GLU A 153 2.88 7.34 -0.20
CA GLU A 153 3.65 6.95 0.99
C GLU A 153 4.99 6.26 0.67
N VAL A 154 5.09 5.51 -0.44
CA VAL A 154 6.37 5.00 -0.94
C VAL A 154 7.22 6.16 -1.48
N TYR A 155 6.64 7.04 -2.30
CA TYR A 155 7.35 8.20 -2.85
C TYR A 155 7.89 9.13 -1.76
N LYS A 156 7.09 9.46 -0.73
CA LYS A 156 7.50 10.30 0.41
C LYS A 156 8.76 9.77 1.08
N ARG A 157 8.88 8.43 1.23
CA ARG A 157 10.06 7.79 1.84
C ARG A 157 11.23 7.69 0.88
N ALA A 158 11.01 7.51 -0.42
CA ALA A 158 12.08 7.60 -1.43
C ALA A 158 12.67 9.03 -1.52
N SER A 159 11.81 10.05 -1.60
CA SER A 159 12.20 11.46 -1.56
C SER A 159 12.95 11.83 -0.27
N LEU A 160 12.43 11.42 0.90
CA LEU A 160 13.10 11.64 2.18
C LEU A 160 14.51 11.01 2.20
N ARG A 161 14.64 9.78 1.70
CA ARG A 161 15.94 9.09 1.66
C ARG A 161 16.97 9.80 0.77
N ARG A 162 16.53 10.40 -0.34
CA ARG A 162 17.40 10.95 -1.39
C ARG A 162 17.72 12.43 -1.19
N PHE A 163 16.75 13.20 -0.69
CA PHE A 163 16.82 14.67 -0.59
C PHE A 163 16.64 15.20 0.84
N ASP A 164 16.60 14.33 1.86
CA ASP A 164 16.32 14.67 3.28
C ASP A 164 15.03 15.51 3.49
N THR A 165 14.10 15.41 2.52
CA THR A 165 12.91 16.27 2.45
C THR A 165 11.70 15.52 1.90
N LEU A 166 10.52 15.83 2.46
CA LEU A 166 9.21 15.29 2.06
C LEU A 166 8.62 16.00 0.83
N GLY A 167 9.47 16.45 -0.09
CA GLY A 167 9.10 17.30 -1.22
C GLY A 167 8.37 16.55 -2.33
N ILE A 168 7.14 16.97 -2.64
CA ILE A 168 6.42 16.53 -3.85
C ILE A 168 6.86 17.27 -5.13
N GLY A 169 7.68 18.32 -5.01
CA GLY A 169 8.15 19.15 -6.13
C GLY A 169 8.69 18.31 -7.30
N PRO A 170 9.67 17.40 -7.09
CA PRO A 170 10.19 16.54 -8.14
C PRO A 170 9.13 15.64 -8.79
N LEU A 171 8.14 15.15 -8.03
CA LEU A 171 7.01 14.39 -8.59
C LEU A 171 6.13 15.27 -9.50
N THR A 172 5.85 16.51 -9.10
CA THR A 172 5.07 17.45 -9.91
C THR A 172 5.82 17.92 -11.15
N ASP A 173 7.13 18.12 -11.07
CA ASP A 173 7.94 18.56 -12.20
C ASP A 173 8.18 17.41 -13.19
N TRP A 174 8.41 16.18 -12.70
CA TRP A 174 8.34 14.97 -13.53
C TRP A 174 6.98 14.84 -14.23
N TYR A 175 5.88 14.99 -13.50
CA TYR A 175 4.53 14.93 -14.08
C TYR A 175 4.22 16.07 -15.07
N ARG A 176 4.84 17.25 -14.92
CA ARG A 176 4.75 18.35 -15.90
C ARG A 176 5.60 18.10 -17.16
N LEU A 177 6.79 17.52 -17.01
CA LEU A 177 7.79 17.37 -18.09
C LEU A 177 7.60 16.09 -18.92
N GLU A 178 7.39 14.96 -18.26
CA GLU A 178 7.52 13.61 -18.83
C GLU A 178 6.19 12.97 -19.20
N ASN A 179 5.08 13.44 -18.63
CA ASN A 179 3.74 12.87 -18.71
C ASN A 179 3.05 13.05 -20.09
N SER A 180 3.79 12.85 -21.17
CA SER A 180 3.28 12.67 -22.52
C SER A 180 2.83 11.23 -22.73
N ILE A 181 1.96 10.99 -23.73
CA ILE A 181 1.62 9.61 -24.14
C ILE A 181 2.87 8.76 -24.40
N ARG A 182 3.90 9.30 -25.05
CA ARG A 182 5.16 8.59 -25.29
C ARG A 182 5.85 8.20 -23.98
N GLY A 183 6.02 9.16 -23.05
CA GLY A 183 6.64 8.91 -21.74
C GLY A 183 5.88 7.85 -20.93
N PHE A 184 4.55 7.93 -20.91
CA PHE A 184 3.69 6.97 -20.21
C PHE A 184 3.74 5.55 -20.82
N PHE A 185 4.06 5.40 -22.11
CA PHE A 185 4.31 4.09 -22.74
C PHE A 185 5.78 3.63 -22.66
N SER A 186 6.76 4.55 -22.51
CA SER A 186 8.19 4.21 -22.42
C SER A 186 8.74 4.09 -20.99
N PHE A 187 7.94 4.42 -19.96
CA PHE A 187 8.33 4.25 -18.56
C PHE A 187 8.68 2.77 -18.26
N PRO A 188 9.82 2.47 -17.61
CA PRO A 188 10.34 1.11 -17.42
C PRO A 188 9.63 0.34 -16.30
N ARG A 189 8.29 0.24 -16.37
CA ARG A 189 7.48 -0.51 -15.40
C ARG A 189 7.88 -1.99 -15.38
N HIS A 190 7.86 -2.59 -14.19
CA HIS A 190 8.03 -4.04 -14.03
C HIS A 190 7.06 -4.84 -14.92
N LEU A 191 7.55 -5.90 -15.59
CA LEU A 191 6.85 -6.66 -16.62
C LEU A 191 5.40 -7.06 -16.29
N ALA A 192 5.13 -7.43 -15.04
CA ALA A 192 3.77 -7.73 -14.55
C ALA A 192 2.77 -6.58 -14.77
N VAL A 193 3.19 -5.33 -14.52
CA VAL A 193 2.37 -4.13 -14.76
C VAL A 193 2.16 -3.88 -16.25
N TRP A 194 3.16 -4.21 -17.07
CA TRP A 194 3.05 -4.12 -18.52
C TRP A 194 2.06 -5.18 -19.08
N ARG A 195 2.01 -6.39 -18.50
CA ARG A 195 1.00 -7.42 -18.83
C ARG A 195 -0.42 -7.02 -18.42
N GLY A 196 -0.59 -6.42 -17.24
CA GLY A 196 -1.89 -5.98 -16.72
C GLY A 196 -2.50 -4.78 -17.46
N ARG A 197 -1.77 -4.13 -18.36
CA ARG A 197 -2.17 -2.89 -19.03
C ARG A 197 -2.97 -3.14 -20.31
N GLY A 198 -4.26 -2.81 -20.28
CA GLY A 198 -5.11 -2.63 -21.46
C GLY A 198 -5.91 -1.32 -21.38
N ASP A 199 -7.05 -1.26 -22.08
CA ASP A 199 -8.05 -0.19 -21.87
C ASP A 199 -8.66 -0.30 -20.46
N THR A 200 -8.85 -1.53 -19.99
CA THR A 200 -9.11 -1.90 -18.59
C THR A 200 -7.94 -2.71 -18.01
N TRP A 201 -7.85 -2.83 -16.69
CA TRP A 201 -6.81 -3.59 -16.02
C TRP A 201 -7.05 -5.11 -16.12
N GLN A 202 -6.03 -5.87 -16.54
CA GLN A 202 -6.10 -7.31 -16.71
C GLN A 202 -5.46 -8.05 -15.52
N HIS A 203 -6.26 -8.86 -14.84
CA HIS A 203 -5.88 -9.55 -13.62
C HIS A 203 -5.19 -10.90 -13.92
N HIS A 204 -3.87 -10.87 -14.14
CA HIS A 204 -3.11 -12.07 -14.50
C HIS A 204 -2.79 -12.98 -13.30
N SER A 205 -3.00 -14.28 -13.51
CA SER A 205 -2.61 -15.35 -12.58
C SER A 205 -1.09 -15.31 -12.28
N GLY A 206 -0.72 -15.13 -11.03
CA GLY A 206 0.67 -14.99 -10.55
C GLY A 206 1.13 -13.54 -10.36
N ASP A 207 0.32 -12.56 -10.80
CA ASP A 207 0.55 -11.12 -10.64
C ASP A 207 -0.36 -10.48 -9.56
N GLU A 208 -1.06 -11.29 -8.75
CA GLU A 208 -1.99 -10.82 -7.70
C GLU A 208 -1.32 -9.85 -6.71
N TRP A 209 -0.02 -10.03 -6.46
CA TRP A 209 0.81 -9.16 -5.63
C TRP A 209 0.83 -7.69 -6.07
N LEU A 210 0.44 -7.36 -7.30
CA LEU A 210 0.32 -5.97 -7.76
C LEU A 210 -0.81 -5.19 -7.05
N ALA A 211 -1.86 -5.86 -6.56
CA ALA A 211 -2.91 -5.27 -5.74
C ALA A 211 -2.62 -5.34 -4.23
N ALA A 212 -1.52 -5.98 -3.80
CA ALA A 212 -1.19 -6.09 -2.39
C ALA A 212 -0.73 -4.73 -1.82
N ASN A 213 -1.36 -4.27 -0.74
CA ASN A 213 -1.08 -2.99 -0.11
C ASN A 213 0.41 -2.91 0.32
N PRO A 214 1.17 -1.88 -0.10
CA PRO A 214 2.59 -1.77 0.19
C PRO A 214 2.89 -1.20 1.58
N CYS A 215 1.92 -0.56 2.24
CA CYS A 215 2.09 0.02 3.57
C CYS A 215 1.65 -0.98 4.65
N PHE A 216 0.45 -1.56 4.49
CA PHE A 216 -0.17 -2.45 5.47
C PHE A 216 -0.08 -3.89 5.00
N ILE A 217 0.96 -4.58 5.47
CA ILE A 217 1.35 -5.91 4.99
C ILE A 217 1.11 -6.92 6.13
N PRO A 218 0.01 -7.71 6.14
CA PRO A 218 -0.35 -8.54 7.29
C PRO A 218 0.71 -9.57 7.72
N SER A 219 1.50 -10.07 6.76
CA SER A 219 2.57 -11.05 7.00
C SER A 219 3.90 -10.44 7.44
N LEU A 220 4.06 -9.11 7.43
CA LEU A 220 5.32 -8.46 7.79
C LEU A 220 5.55 -8.36 9.30
N PRO A 221 4.63 -7.85 10.15
CA PRO A 221 4.88 -7.74 11.59
C PRO A 221 5.26 -9.07 12.27
N PRO A 222 4.62 -10.22 12.00
CA PRO A 222 5.04 -11.50 12.58
C PRO A 222 6.46 -11.91 12.18
N LEU A 223 6.89 -11.58 10.95
CA LEU A 223 8.25 -11.82 10.49
C LEU A 223 9.25 -10.91 11.23
N LEU A 224 8.94 -9.62 11.36
CA LEU A 224 9.78 -8.64 12.05
C LEU A 224 9.96 -8.99 13.54
N GLU A 225 8.87 -9.30 14.25
CA GLU A 225 8.91 -9.78 15.64
C GLU A 225 9.73 -11.07 15.77
N SER A 226 9.59 -12.01 14.82
CA SER A 226 10.42 -13.23 14.82
C SER A 226 11.92 -12.97 14.64
N CYS A 227 12.32 -11.79 14.16
CA CYS A 227 13.73 -11.41 13.97
C CYS A 227 14.33 -10.62 15.14
N LYS A 228 13.57 -10.37 16.22
CA LYS A 228 14.12 -9.81 17.46
C LYS A 228 14.90 -10.86 18.25
N PHE A 229 15.86 -10.40 19.06
CA PHE A 229 16.45 -11.21 20.12
C PHE A 229 15.42 -11.45 21.24
N PRO A 230 15.37 -12.64 21.85
CA PRO A 230 14.51 -12.85 23.01
C PRO A 230 15.01 -12.02 24.21
N GLU A 231 14.07 -11.47 25.00
CA GLU A 231 14.35 -10.55 26.11
C GLU A 231 15.32 -11.11 27.17
N THR A 232 15.46 -12.43 27.25
CA THR A 232 16.34 -13.14 28.19
C THR A 232 17.76 -13.36 27.66
N THR A 233 18.06 -13.11 26.38
CA THR A 233 19.45 -13.09 25.89
C THR A 233 20.02 -11.68 26.00
N VAL A 234 20.71 -11.43 27.13
CA VAL A 234 21.79 -10.43 27.13
C VAL A 234 22.76 -10.80 25.99
N PRO A 235 23.19 -9.85 25.14
CA PRO A 235 24.23 -10.13 24.16
C PRO A 235 25.55 -10.37 24.89
N ASP A 236 25.87 -11.63 25.17
CA ASP A 236 27.21 -12.02 25.61
C ASP A 236 28.23 -11.48 24.60
N SER A 237 29.32 -10.91 25.13
CA SER A 237 30.38 -10.29 24.33
C SER A 237 30.83 -11.20 23.17
N PRO A 238 31.20 -10.64 22.00
CA PRO A 238 31.57 -11.43 20.83
C PRO A 238 32.82 -12.28 21.09
N GLY A 239 32.62 -13.51 21.57
CA GLY A 239 33.67 -14.33 22.11
C GLY A 239 33.26 -15.77 22.40
N ASN A 240 34.18 -16.69 22.09
CA ASN A 240 34.21 -18.08 22.56
C ASN A 240 33.12 -19.07 22.10
N THR A 241 32.30 -18.78 21.09
CA THR A 241 31.82 -19.84 20.17
C THR A 241 32.99 -20.34 19.33
N ARG A 242 33.87 -21.14 19.94
CA ARG A 242 35.02 -21.77 19.28
C ARG A 242 34.52 -22.71 18.18
N LEU A 243 34.79 -22.38 16.92
CA LEU A 243 34.47 -23.18 15.73
C LEU A 243 35.37 -24.43 15.59
N ASN A 244 35.50 -25.22 16.67
CA ASN A 244 36.32 -26.44 16.70
C ASN A 244 35.82 -27.50 15.71
N ASP A 245 34.51 -27.55 15.43
CA ASP A 245 33.90 -28.41 14.40
C ASP A 245 33.69 -27.65 13.08
N SER A 246 34.80 -27.28 12.46
CA SER A 246 34.87 -26.91 11.04
C SER A 246 35.50 -28.07 10.25
N PRO A 247 34.86 -28.57 9.17
CA PRO A 247 35.49 -29.62 8.36
C PRO A 247 36.80 -29.12 7.73
N PRO A 248 37.83 -29.98 7.59
CA PRO A 248 39.25 -29.57 7.46
C PRO A 248 39.65 -28.87 6.15
N HIS A 249 38.69 -28.48 5.30
CA HIS A 249 38.92 -27.98 3.94
C HIS A 249 38.22 -26.66 3.60
N ASN A 250 37.60 -25.96 4.57
CA ASN A 250 37.02 -24.64 4.29
C ASN A 250 38.12 -23.58 4.11
N VAL A 251 38.45 -23.26 2.86
CA VAL A 251 39.54 -22.31 2.53
C VAL A 251 39.27 -20.90 3.10
N PHE A 252 38.00 -20.48 3.19
CA PHE A 252 37.64 -19.15 3.67
C PHE A 252 38.00 -18.92 5.15
N SER A 253 38.07 -19.95 5.99
CA SER A 253 38.41 -19.78 7.42
C SER A 253 39.86 -19.33 7.67
N ARG A 254 40.70 -19.28 6.62
CA ARG A 254 42.08 -18.78 6.66
C ARG A 254 42.22 -17.31 6.27
N LEU A 255 41.14 -16.69 5.79
CA LEU A 255 41.14 -15.28 5.39
C LEU A 255 40.77 -14.39 6.59
N PRO A 256 41.38 -13.19 6.73
CA PRO A 256 40.92 -12.16 7.66
C PRO A 256 39.47 -11.70 7.38
N ILE A 257 38.82 -11.14 8.40
CA ILE A 257 37.42 -10.68 8.33
C ILE A 257 37.22 -9.57 7.27
N GLU A 258 38.25 -8.76 7.04
CA GLU A 258 38.30 -7.72 6.02
C GLU A 258 38.17 -8.33 4.62
N LEU A 259 38.81 -9.46 4.35
CA LEU A 259 38.68 -10.19 3.09
C LEU A 259 37.36 -10.94 2.98
N HIS A 260 36.72 -11.34 4.09
CA HIS A 260 35.33 -11.85 4.04
C HIS A 260 34.38 -10.73 3.63
N LEU A 261 34.48 -9.56 4.28
CA LEU A 261 33.65 -8.40 4.00
C LEU A 261 33.84 -7.90 2.56
N GLU A 262 35.07 -7.95 2.03
CA GLU A 262 35.35 -7.59 0.63
C GLU A 262 34.81 -8.64 -0.36
N ILE A 263 34.98 -9.95 -0.11
CA ILE A 263 34.35 -10.99 -0.95
C ILE A 263 32.82 -10.82 -0.96
N LEU A 264 32.23 -10.44 0.17
CA LEU A 264 30.81 -10.16 0.31
C LEU A 264 30.39 -8.80 -0.26
N SER A 265 31.32 -7.89 -0.60
CA SER A 265 31.00 -6.59 -1.23
C SER A 265 30.57 -6.78 -2.70
N TYR A 266 31.08 -7.82 -3.36
CA TYR A 266 30.74 -8.19 -4.74
C TYR A 266 29.51 -9.11 -4.89
N LEU A 267 28.90 -9.59 -3.80
CA LEU A 267 27.74 -10.50 -3.82
C LEU A 267 26.43 -9.77 -3.53
N GLY A 268 25.37 -10.12 -4.26
CA GLY A 268 24.00 -9.67 -3.95
C GLY A 268 23.38 -10.47 -2.80
N GLY A 269 22.33 -9.93 -2.18
CA GLY A 269 21.74 -10.45 -0.93
C GLY A 269 21.28 -11.91 -0.96
N LEU A 270 20.81 -12.41 -2.10
CA LEU A 270 20.47 -13.83 -2.25
C LEU A 270 21.72 -14.73 -2.19
N ASP A 271 22.81 -14.32 -2.84
CA ASP A 271 24.08 -15.07 -2.83
C ASP A 271 24.76 -14.97 -1.47
N VAL A 272 24.70 -13.80 -0.81
CA VAL A 272 25.10 -13.64 0.60
C VAL A 272 24.30 -14.57 1.50
N ALA A 273 22.96 -14.60 1.38
CA ALA A 273 22.11 -15.48 2.18
C ALA A 273 22.39 -16.97 1.94
N ASN A 274 22.76 -17.35 0.72
CA ASN A 274 23.12 -18.73 0.34
C ASN A 274 24.54 -19.10 0.84
N LEU A 275 25.52 -18.21 0.70
CA LEU A 275 26.88 -18.40 1.20
C LEU A 275 26.94 -18.48 2.73
N VAL A 276 26.13 -17.68 3.41
CA VAL A 276 25.93 -17.75 4.87
C VAL A 276 25.23 -19.04 5.29
N GLN A 277 24.41 -19.67 4.45
CA GLN A 277 23.91 -21.03 4.73
C GLN A 277 24.96 -22.12 4.48
N SER A 278 25.76 -22.02 3.41
CA SER A 278 26.68 -23.08 3.00
C SER A 278 28.00 -23.12 3.77
N SER A 279 28.44 -22.01 4.40
CA SER A 279 29.72 -21.93 5.10
C SER A 279 29.60 -21.23 6.46
N ARG A 280 29.95 -21.97 7.53
CA ARG A 280 29.99 -21.48 8.92
C ARG A 280 30.95 -20.30 9.14
N THR A 281 31.94 -20.09 8.27
CA THR A 281 32.86 -18.94 8.35
C THR A 281 32.08 -17.61 8.29
N PHE A 282 31.06 -17.53 7.44
CA PHE A 282 30.24 -16.33 7.25
C PHE A 282 29.10 -16.21 8.28
N TRP A 283 29.11 -17.00 9.37
CA TRP A 283 28.20 -16.80 10.51
C TRP A 283 28.70 -15.75 11.49
N LEU A 284 30.01 -15.50 11.53
CA LEU A 284 30.66 -14.55 12.46
C LEU A 284 30.73 -13.10 11.93
N LEU A 285 29.94 -12.78 10.90
CA LEU A 285 29.86 -11.44 10.32
C LEU A 285 29.15 -10.46 11.30
N PRO A 286 29.67 -9.23 11.49
CA PRO A 286 29.03 -8.25 12.37
C PRO A 286 27.58 -7.93 11.98
N PRO A 287 26.63 -7.75 12.92
CA PRO A 287 25.25 -7.34 12.60
C PRO A 287 25.16 -6.04 11.80
N SER A 288 26.12 -5.13 11.98
CA SER A 288 26.24 -3.88 11.22
C SER A 288 26.47 -4.08 9.72
N PHE A 289 27.11 -5.18 9.30
CA PHE A 289 27.24 -5.53 7.88
C PHE A 289 25.86 -5.80 7.26
N PHE A 290 25.04 -6.62 7.93
CA PHE A 290 23.70 -6.93 7.45
C PHE A 290 22.76 -5.73 7.52
N TYR A 291 22.90 -4.87 8.54
CA TYR A 291 22.16 -3.60 8.59
C TYR A 291 22.53 -2.70 7.40
N GLY A 292 23.82 -2.48 7.13
CA GLY A 292 24.28 -1.70 5.98
C GLY A 292 23.79 -2.28 4.65
N ARG A 293 23.87 -3.61 4.48
CA ARG A 293 23.35 -4.32 3.30
C ARG A 293 21.84 -4.20 3.13
N LEU A 294 21.07 -4.30 4.22
CA LEU A 294 19.62 -4.07 4.21
C LEU A 294 19.32 -2.64 3.74
N LEU A 295 19.99 -1.63 4.28
CA LEU A 295 19.81 -0.24 3.83
C LEU A 295 20.24 -0.02 2.37
N GLN A 296 21.19 -0.79 1.83
CA GLN A 296 21.67 -0.66 0.46
C GLN A 296 20.76 -1.35 -0.56
N GLU A 297 20.36 -2.60 -0.31
CA GLU A 297 19.62 -3.45 -1.27
C GLU A 297 18.10 -3.46 -1.03
N MET A 298 17.66 -3.11 0.17
CA MET A 298 16.26 -3.08 0.59
C MET A 298 15.88 -1.71 1.20
N PRO A 299 16.14 -0.57 0.53
CA PRO A 299 15.79 0.75 1.07
C PRO A 299 14.28 0.89 1.31
N TRP A 300 13.46 0.16 0.57
CA TRP A 300 12.01 0.04 0.78
C TRP A 300 11.60 -0.70 2.07
N LEU A 301 12.50 -1.39 2.77
CA LEU A 301 12.22 -1.94 4.11
C LEU A 301 12.43 -0.84 5.16
N TRP A 302 11.58 0.19 5.09
CA TRP A 302 11.71 1.42 5.86
C TRP A 302 11.51 1.25 7.36
N GLU A 303 10.93 0.14 7.80
CA GLU A 303 10.86 -0.28 9.22
C GLU A 303 12.25 -0.41 9.87
N ALA A 304 13.33 -0.47 9.08
CA ALA A 304 14.72 -0.48 9.57
C ALA A 304 15.36 0.91 9.73
N TRP A 305 14.74 1.99 9.26
CA TRP A 305 15.39 3.32 9.22
C TRP A 305 14.48 4.57 9.23
N CYS A 306 13.16 4.44 9.08
CA CYS A 306 12.23 5.56 8.95
C CYS A 306 11.10 5.47 9.98
N ASP A 307 10.94 6.53 10.76
CA ASP A 307 9.88 6.74 11.77
C ASP A 307 8.69 7.58 11.25
N LEU A 308 8.80 8.16 10.05
CA LEU A 308 7.77 8.96 9.39
C LEU A 308 6.39 8.29 9.48
N PRO A 309 5.41 8.86 10.22
CA PRO A 309 4.07 8.32 10.33
C PRO A 309 3.40 8.14 8.97
N TYR A 310 2.45 7.22 8.89
CA TYR A 310 1.65 7.06 7.68
C TYR A 310 0.69 8.24 7.51
N SER A 311 0.59 8.77 6.29
CA SER A 311 -0.47 9.72 5.95
C SER A 311 -1.84 9.17 6.32
N PHE A 312 -2.69 10.01 6.92
CA PHE A 312 -4.08 9.68 7.18
C PHE A 312 -4.78 9.12 5.94
N TRP A 313 -4.55 9.76 4.78
CA TRP A 313 -5.08 9.39 3.47
C TRP A 313 -4.70 7.98 3.01
N ALA A 314 -3.62 7.40 3.53
CA ALA A 314 -3.23 6.03 3.23
C ALA A 314 -3.92 4.97 4.12
N THR A 315 -4.44 5.36 5.28
CA THR A 315 -5.02 4.42 6.26
C THR A 315 -6.46 4.02 5.96
N THR A 316 -7.17 4.79 5.13
CA THR A 316 -8.63 4.76 4.99
C THR A 316 -9.09 4.80 3.51
N THR A 317 -10.40 4.64 3.29
CA THR A 317 -11.05 4.67 1.97
C THR A 317 -12.11 5.77 1.86
N SER A 318 -12.55 6.08 0.64
CA SER A 318 -13.62 7.05 0.39
C SER A 318 -14.92 6.67 1.11
N ALA A 319 -15.32 5.39 1.01
CA ALA A 319 -16.51 4.85 1.64
C ALA A 319 -16.42 4.78 3.19
N GLU A 320 -15.23 4.52 3.75
CA GLU A 320 -15.02 4.59 5.21
C GLU A 320 -15.22 6.02 5.72
N GLN A 321 -14.64 7.01 5.04
CA GLN A 321 -14.80 8.42 5.42
C GLN A 321 -16.24 8.92 5.25
N GLU A 322 -16.99 8.41 4.26
CA GLU A 322 -18.41 8.72 4.14
C GLU A 322 -19.24 8.07 5.25
N ALA A 323 -18.94 6.81 5.61
CA ALA A 323 -19.60 6.12 6.72
C ALA A 323 -19.35 6.79 8.07
N VAL A 324 -18.10 7.23 8.33
CA VAL A 324 -17.72 7.99 9.54
C VAL A 324 -18.46 9.33 9.59
N SER A 325 -18.48 10.10 8.51
CA SER A 325 -19.21 11.38 8.45
C SER A 325 -20.71 11.19 8.73
N ARG A 326 -21.36 10.26 8.03
CA ARG A 326 -22.79 9.92 8.24
C ARG A 326 -23.09 9.41 9.65
N TYR A 327 -22.13 8.82 10.35
CA TYR A 327 -22.28 8.41 11.75
C TYR A 327 -22.31 9.64 12.68
N TRP A 328 -21.37 10.57 12.54
CA TRP A 328 -21.30 11.79 13.36
C TRP A 328 -22.52 12.69 13.16
N GLU A 329 -22.97 12.88 11.91
CA GLU A 329 -24.20 13.62 11.58
C GLU A 329 -25.44 13.10 12.36
N ARG A 330 -25.59 11.77 12.45
CA ARG A 330 -26.70 11.12 13.17
C ARG A 330 -26.63 11.33 14.69
N GLN A 331 -25.43 11.36 15.25
CA GLN A 331 -25.22 11.56 16.68
C GLN A 331 -25.45 13.02 17.12
N ARG A 332 -25.45 13.99 16.19
CA ARG A 332 -25.40 15.44 16.47
C ARG A 332 -24.24 15.84 17.38
N SER A 333 -23.15 15.08 17.35
CA SER A 333 -21.89 15.47 17.98
C SER A 333 -21.17 16.48 17.08
N ASP A 334 -20.53 17.48 17.66
CA ASP A 334 -19.71 18.40 16.88
C ASP A 334 -18.52 17.65 16.26
N LEU A 335 -18.29 17.86 14.96
CA LEU A 335 -17.10 17.35 14.25
C LEU A 335 -15.80 17.95 14.82
N ALA A 336 -15.87 18.97 15.67
CA ALA A 336 -14.74 19.60 16.36
C ALA A 336 -13.97 18.63 17.28
N ASP A 337 -14.62 17.59 17.81
CA ASP A 337 -13.96 16.54 18.61
C ASP A 337 -13.31 15.44 17.75
N TRP A 338 -13.57 15.41 16.43
CA TRP A 338 -12.91 14.44 15.54
C TRP A 338 -11.45 14.80 15.34
N ARG A 339 -10.56 13.90 15.74
CA ARG A 339 -9.11 14.05 15.60
C ARG A 339 -8.60 13.03 14.58
N ILE A 340 -7.80 13.53 13.65
CA ILE A 340 -7.16 12.72 12.60
C ILE A 340 -6.27 11.65 13.26
N PRO A 341 -6.49 10.35 12.99
CA PRO A 341 -5.72 9.29 13.60
C PRO A 341 -4.31 9.23 13.00
N VAL A 342 -3.31 9.68 13.77
CA VAL A 342 -1.89 9.52 13.41
C VAL A 342 -1.50 8.06 13.63
N LEU A 343 -1.22 7.33 12.55
CA LEU A 343 -0.72 5.96 12.60
C LEU A 343 0.82 5.98 12.52
N PRO A 344 1.55 5.76 13.64
CA PRO A 344 3.01 5.80 13.64
C PRO A 344 3.59 4.69 12.75
N ALA A 345 4.75 4.96 12.14
CA ALA A 345 5.51 3.89 11.50
C ALA A 345 6.14 2.98 12.57
N TYR A 346 6.19 1.68 12.26
CA TYR A 346 6.88 0.70 13.08
C TYR A 346 8.38 0.77 12.79
N LEU A 347 9.15 1.39 13.69
CA LEU A 347 10.62 1.44 13.60
C LEU A 347 11.24 0.36 14.49
N LEU A 348 12.16 -0.42 13.91
CA LEU A 348 12.91 -1.48 14.58
C LEU A 348 14.04 -0.92 15.48
N PRO A 349 14.08 -1.29 16.78
CA PRO A 349 15.17 -0.89 17.67
C PRO A 349 16.50 -1.52 17.25
N LYS A 350 17.53 -0.70 16.97
CA LYS A 350 18.75 -1.17 16.28
C LYS A 350 19.60 -2.17 17.08
N THR A 351 19.40 -2.24 18.38
CA THR A 351 20.08 -3.14 19.34
C THR A 351 19.33 -4.46 19.59
N GLU A 352 18.04 -4.54 19.26
CA GLU A 352 17.17 -5.66 19.63
C GLU A 352 16.91 -6.64 18.46
N VAL A 353 17.44 -6.35 17.27
CA VAL A 353 17.15 -7.08 16.03
C VAL A 353 18.36 -7.88 15.55
N ASP A 354 18.14 -9.16 15.26
CA ASP A 354 19.06 -9.97 14.47
C ASP A 354 18.96 -9.53 12.99
N TRP A 355 19.74 -8.49 12.66
CA TRP A 355 19.82 -7.94 11.31
C TRP A 355 20.23 -8.97 10.26
N ARG A 356 21.01 -10.01 10.65
CA ARG A 356 21.38 -11.12 9.77
C ARG A 356 20.16 -11.98 9.47
N ARG A 357 19.38 -12.37 10.48
CA ARG A 357 18.14 -13.13 10.31
C ARG A 357 17.12 -12.34 9.50
N LEU A 358 16.91 -11.06 9.80
CA LEU A 358 15.97 -10.22 9.03
C LEU A 358 16.34 -10.13 7.55
N PHE A 359 17.59 -9.76 7.24
CA PHE A 359 18.09 -9.65 5.86
C PHE A 359 17.91 -10.98 5.10
N ILE A 360 18.26 -12.10 5.73
CA ILE A 360 18.14 -13.45 5.14
C ILE A 360 16.67 -13.86 4.94
N SER A 361 15.80 -13.60 5.92
CA SER A 361 14.37 -13.94 5.85
C SER A 361 13.65 -13.17 4.75
N ILE A 362 13.91 -11.86 4.61
CA ILE A 362 13.36 -11.07 3.50
C ILE A 362 13.98 -11.52 2.16
N SER A 363 15.30 -11.71 2.07
CA SER A 363 15.98 -12.14 0.83
C SER A 363 15.40 -13.42 0.24
N ARG A 364 14.97 -14.37 1.08
CA ARG A 364 14.33 -15.62 0.63
C ARG A 364 12.85 -15.46 0.33
N ASN A 365 12.11 -14.81 1.24
CA ASN A 365 10.65 -14.88 1.25
C ASN A 365 9.97 -13.68 0.55
N LEU A 366 10.71 -12.72 -0.01
CA LEU A 366 10.17 -11.55 -0.71
C LEU A 366 9.14 -11.89 -1.81
N ARG A 367 9.20 -13.07 -2.43
CA ARG A 367 8.20 -13.51 -3.42
C ARG A 367 6.82 -13.81 -2.81
N GLU A 368 6.80 -14.20 -1.55
CA GLU A 368 5.62 -14.61 -0.78
C GLU A 368 5.01 -13.42 0.00
N ILE A 369 5.86 -12.49 0.46
CA ILE A 369 5.44 -11.26 1.15
C ILE A 369 4.92 -10.24 0.12
N LYS A 370 3.71 -10.45 -0.39
CA LYS A 370 3.16 -9.77 -1.58
C LYS A 370 3.21 -8.24 -1.50
N GLY A 371 2.75 -7.66 -0.39
CA GLY A 371 2.76 -6.20 -0.22
C GLY A 371 4.17 -5.61 -0.21
N LEU A 372 5.15 -6.34 0.35
CA LEU A 372 6.57 -5.93 0.36
C LEU A 372 7.19 -6.03 -1.05
N ARG A 373 6.81 -7.05 -1.82
CA ARG A 373 7.14 -7.17 -3.25
C ARG A 373 6.57 -6.02 -4.07
N ASN A 374 5.33 -5.61 -3.79
CA ASN A 374 4.70 -4.46 -4.44
C ASN A 374 5.39 -3.15 -4.03
N ARG A 375 5.71 -2.99 -2.75
CA ARG A 375 6.48 -1.86 -2.22
C ARG A 375 7.85 -1.74 -2.91
N ALA A 376 8.59 -2.84 -3.07
CA ALA A 376 9.87 -2.86 -3.76
C ALA A 376 9.73 -2.46 -5.25
N ARG A 377 8.66 -2.89 -5.93
CA ARG A 377 8.34 -2.42 -7.30
C ARG A 377 8.03 -0.92 -7.34
N ILE A 378 7.17 -0.44 -6.46
CA ILE A 378 6.78 0.98 -6.43
C ILE A 378 8.01 1.84 -6.08
N TRP A 379 8.90 1.36 -5.21
CA TRP A 379 10.18 2.02 -4.92
C TRP A 379 11.05 2.16 -6.16
N ALA A 380 11.19 1.11 -6.98
CA ALA A 380 11.92 1.20 -8.24
C ALA A 380 11.25 2.17 -9.25
N ASP A 381 9.92 2.20 -9.30
CA ASP A 381 9.18 3.21 -10.08
C ASP A 381 9.44 4.64 -9.52
N CYS A 382 9.60 4.82 -8.20
CA CYS A 382 9.90 6.11 -7.56
C CYS A 382 11.34 6.58 -7.77
N GLU A 383 12.35 5.71 -7.60
CA GLU A 383 13.75 6.05 -7.88
C GLU A 383 13.93 6.48 -9.33
N TYR A 384 13.29 5.80 -10.29
CA TYR A 384 13.32 6.20 -11.70
C TYR A 384 12.66 7.58 -11.98
N ILE A 385 11.73 8.03 -11.12
CA ILE A 385 11.18 9.39 -11.19
C ILE A 385 12.20 10.40 -10.66
N LEU A 386 12.86 10.09 -9.54
CA LEU A 386 13.85 10.94 -8.88
C LEU A 386 15.13 11.08 -9.72
N ASP A 387 15.61 9.98 -10.33
CA ASP A 387 16.75 9.87 -11.28
C ASP A 387 16.65 10.80 -12.50
N ARG A 388 15.51 11.45 -12.73
CA ARG A 388 15.22 12.23 -13.95
C ARG A 388 14.83 13.68 -13.69
N ILE A 389 14.94 14.12 -12.43
CA ILE A 389 14.80 15.51 -11.98
C ILE A 389 16.09 16.04 -11.32
N GLU A 390 17.08 15.16 -11.12
CA GLU A 390 18.50 15.49 -11.00
C GLU A 390 19.13 15.82 -12.37
#